data_AF-A0AA90ZWP4-F1
#
_entry.id   AF-A0AA90ZWP4-F1
#
_cell.length_a   1.000
_cell.length_b   1.000
_cell.length_c   1.000
_cell.angle_alpha   90.00
_cell.angle_beta   90.00
_cell.angle_gamma   90.00
#
_symmetry.space_group_name_H-M   'P 1'
#
loop_
_entity.id
_entity.type
_entity.pdbx_description
1 polymer ?
#
loop_
_entity_poly.entity_id
_entity_poly.type
_entity_poly.pdbx_seq_one_letter_code
_entity_poly.pdbx_strand_id
1 'polypeptide(L)'
;MEVKINIVEILKDKPQGIKLYSSACGKCKLEEVDDKSFKISFYNSKFGFMNGGEGYLDKNGKLYDDGECVVFPSKEMRDWEKFSWKKGDVLVSKDNVYIIFEKFEDDTYTRFKGKHYLWKECNVEDYNKEETKMLTSVFEKAADDVAQTYIKTIEEHLDGKLNLETLEIEKQLEFKDGDIVVYGKSVAICRKIYKHTLSFYISLNEMFGLLFADEVESSEEYRFATEEEKQQLFDALEKEGKAWDAEKKQIVDIKKEHQFKPFEKVLVRDSIDDVWRASFFSHIKENDGRYVTTCVTWKFCIPYIGNESLLGTTKDVEG
;
A
#
# COMPACT_ATOMS: atom_id res chain seq x y z
N MET A 1 -8.39 14.65 42.43
CA MET A 1 -9.61 13.82 42.41
C MET A 1 -9.23 12.53 41.73
N GLU A 2 -9.21 11.42 42.46
CA GLU A 2 -8.99 10.10 41.84
C GLU A 2 -10.16 9.82 40.89
N VAL A 3 -9.85 9.69 39.60
CA VAL A 3 -10.83 9.23 38.62
C VAL A 3 -11.17 7.80 39.02
N LYS A 4 -12.37 7.56 39.54
CA LYS A 4 -12.80 6.21 39.88
C LYS A 4 -12.97 5.41 38.60
N ILE A 5 -12.09 4.44 38.40
CA ILE A 5 -12.14 3.52 37.27
C ILE A 5 -13.44 2.69 37.31
N ASN A 6 -14.11 2.59 36.17
CA ASN A 6 -15.29 1.75 36.02
C ASN A 6 -14.86 0.39 35.47
N ILE A 7 -14.75 -0.60 36.36
CA ILE A 7 -14.28 -1.95 36.02
C ILE A 7 -15.26 -2.66 35.07
N VAL A 8 -16.57 -2.39 35.17
CA VAL A 8 -17.57 -2.95 34.27
C VAL A 8 -17.29 -2.56 32.82
N GLU A 9 -16.97 -1.28 32.55
CA GLU A 9 -16.63 -0.82 31.19
C GLU A 9 -15.39 -1.51 30.64
N ILE A 10 -14.41 -1.82 31.49
CA ILE A 10 -13.19 -2.52 31.09
C ILE A 10 -13.48 -3.99 30.77
N LEU A 11 -14.35 -4.63 31.55
CA LEU A 11 -14.67 -6.05 31.44
C LEU A 11 -15.72 -6.37 30.37
N LYS A 12 -16.56 -5.40 29.98
CA LYS A 12 -17.66 -5.58 29.02
C LYS A 12 -17.20 -6.15 27.67
N ASP A 13 -16.02 -5.75 27.22
CA ASP A 13 -15.43 -6.22 25.95
C ASP A 13 -14.52 -7.45 26.13
N LYS A 14 -14.36 -7.98 27.36
CA LYS A 14 -13.46 -9.11 27.64
C LYS A 14 -14.20 -10.44 27.53
N PRO A 15 -13.52 -11.52 27.11
CA PRO A 15 -14.14 -12.83 27.01
C PRO A 15 -14.53 -13.37 28.39
N GLN A 16 -15.66 -14.08 28.44
CA GLN A 16 -16.04 -14.86 29.62
C GLN A 16 -14.93 -15.86 29.97
N GLY A 17 -14.71 -16.07 31.26
CA GLY A 17 -13.70 -16.97 31.79
C GLY A 17 -12.30 -16.36 31.92
N ILE A 18 -12.13 -15.06 31.61
CA ILE A 18 -10.84 -14.37 31.81
C ILE A 18 -10.42 -14.48 33.27
N LYS A 19 -9.14 -14.77 33.50
CA LYS A 19 -8.60 -14.98 34.84
C LYS A 19 -8.38 -13.64 35.51
N LEU A 20 -8.83 -13.57 36.76
CA LEU A 20 -8.68 -12.42 37.64
C LEU A 20 -8.10 -12.89 38.98
N TYR A 21 -7.83 -11.94 39.86
CA TYR A 21 -7.34 -12.21 41.20
C TYR A 21 -8.13 -11.43 42.25
N SER A 22 -8.71 -12.16 43.20
CA SER A 22 -9.30 -11.61 44.40
C SER A 22 -8.28 -11.60 45.55
N SER A 23 -8.17 -10.46 46.22
CA SER A 23 -7.40 -10.32 47.46
C SER A 23 -7.93 -11.22 48.59
N ALA A 24 -9.25 -11.46 48.63
CA ALA A 24 -9.89 -12.28 49.66
C ALA A 24 -9.92 -13.78 49.30
N CYS A 25 -10.08 -14.11 48.02
CA CYS A 25 -10.39 -15.47 47.58
C CYS A 25 -9.34 -16.07 46.63
N GLY A 26 -8.29 -15.32 46.26
CA GLY A 26 -7.26 -15.78 45.33
C GLY A 26 -7.74 -15.80 43.87
N LYS A 27 -7.29 -16.80 43.10
CA LYS A 27 -7.60 -16.88 41.66
C LYS A 27 -9.11 -17.01 41.42
N CYS A 28 -9.63 -16.16 40.54
CA CYS A 28 -11.03 -16.16 40.12
C CYS A 28 -11.15 -16.03 38.60
N LYS A 29 -12.36 -16.19 38.08
CA LYS A 29 -12.68 -15.97 36.66
C LYS A 29 -13.89 -15.07 36.53
N LEU A 30 -13.93 -14.29 35.46
CA LEU A 30 -15.12 -13.55 35.06
C LEU A 30 -16.18 -14.50 34.51
N GLU A 31 -17.41 -14.40 35.00
CA GLU A 31 -18.53 -15.21 34.50
C GLU A 31 -19.52 -14.38 33.70
N GLU A 32 -19.84 -13.18 34.16
CA GLU A 32 -20.89 -12.35 33.57
C GLU A 32 -20.60 -10.87 33.83
N VAL A 33 -21.02 -9.99 32.93
CA VAL A 33 -20.91 -8.54 33.07
C VAL A 33 -22.26 -7.93 32.72
N ASP A 34 -22.83 -7.20 33.68
CA ASP A 34 -24.03 -6.39 33.53
C ASP A 34 -23.66 -4.89 33.45
N ASP A 35 -24.64 -4.03 33.20
CA ASP A 35 -24.43 -2.57 33.11
C ASP A 35 -23.85 -1.92 34.38
N LYS A 36 -24.01 -2.56 35.55
CA LYS A 36 -23.64 -1.98 36.86
C LYS A 36 -22.77 -2.89 37.74
N SER A 37 -22.65 -4.15 37.38
CA SER A 37 -22.03 -5.19 38.18
C SER A 37 -21.41 -6.26 37.31
N PHE A 38 -20.58 -7.10 37.90
CA PHE A 38 -20.05 -8.27 37.23
C PHE A 38 -19.96 -9.44 38.21
N LYS A 39 -20.09 -10.65 37.66
CA LYS A 39 -20.04 -11.90 38.40
C LYS A 39 -18.69 -12.54 38.22
N ILE A 40 -18.08 -13.01 39.31
CA ILE A 40 -16.87 -13.82 39.28
C ILE A 40 -17.08 -15.16 39.96
N SER A 41 -16.36 -16.18 39.49
CA SER A 41 -16.30 -17.50 40.11
C SER A 41 -14.94 -17.76 40.75
N PHE A 42 -14.94 -18.58 41.79
CA PHE A 42 -13.79 -18.97 42.58
C PHE A 42 -13.68 -20.49 42.63
N TYR A 43 -12.50 -20.98 42.98
CA TYR A 43 -12.35 -22.38 43.35
C TYR A 43 -13.18 -22.66 44.61
N ASN A 44 -14.07 -23.64 44.53
CA ASN A 44 -14.95 -24.01 45.63
C ASN A 44 -14.11 -24.44 46.85
N SER A 45 -14.25 -23.69 47.94
CA SER A 45 -13.58 -23.97 49.21
C SER A 45 -14.60 -24.46 50.23
N LYS A 46 -14.20 -25.43 51.06
CA LYS A 46 -14.99 -25.88 52.22
C LYS A 46 -15.10 -24.81 53.32
N PHE A 47 -14.33 -23.73 53.21
CA PHE A 47 -14.22 -22.65 54.18
C PHE A 47 -14.19 -21.28 53.46
N GLY A 48 -14.97 -20.29 53.91
CA GLY A 48 -14.92 -18.92 53.39
C GLY A 48 -16.26 -18.18 53.37
N PHE A 49 -16.24 -16.92 52.93
CA PHE A 49 -17.42 -16.04 52.86
C PHE A 49 -18.32 -16.31 51.64
N MET A 50 -17.81 -17.00 50.61
CA MET A 50 -18.53 -17.27 49.35
C MET A 50 -18.81 -18.77 49.15
N ASN A 51 -19.61 -19.33 50.07
CA ASN A 51 -20.08 -20.70 49.96
C ASN A 51 -21.01 -20.82 48.73
N GLY A 52 -20.52 -21.45 47.67
CA GLY A 52 -21.15 -21.46 46.35
C GLY A 52 -20.16 -21.18 45.23
N GLY A 53 -18.99 -20.61 45.55
CA GLY A 53 -17.91 -20.41 44.59
C GLY A 53 -18.17 -19.29 43.60
N GLU A 54 -19.10 -18.38 43.88
CA GLU A 54 -19.45 -17.25 43.01
C GLU A 54 -19.74 -16.00 43.84
N GLY A 55 -19.53 -14.82 43.24
CA GLY A 55 -19.83 -13.53 43.86
C GLY A 55 -20.09 -12.43 42.83
N TYR A 56 -20.96 -11.50 43.18
CA TYR A 56 -21.25 -10.30 42.39
C TYR A 56 -20.53 -9.09 42.97
N LEU A 57 -19.92 -8.28 42.11
CA LEU A 57 -19.24 -7.05 42.49
C LEU A 57 -19.84 -5.86 41.76
N ASP A 58 -19.82 -4.71 42.41
CA ASP A 58 -20.20 -3.44 41.79
C ASP A 58 -19.18 -3.01 40.73
N LYS A 59 -19.50 -1.93 40.00
CA LYS A 59 -18.61 -1.33 39.00
C LYS A 59 -17.23 -0.89 39.49
N ASN A 60 -16.99 -0.84 40.80
CA ASN A 60 -15.71 -0.49 41.41
C ASN A 60 -14.99 -1.73 41.97
N GLY A 61 -15.52 -2.93 41.74
CA GLY A 61 -14.94 -4.19 42.22
C GLY A 61 -15.16 -4.43 43.70
N LYS A 62 -16.20 -3.83 44.29
CA LYS A 62 -16.56 -3.98 45.69
C LYS A 62 -17.67 -5.02 45.87
N LEU A 63 -17.62 -5.74 46.98
CA LEU A 63 -18.70 -6.65 47.41
C LEU A 63 -19.82 -5.93 48.17
N TYR A 64 -19.48 -4.84 48.84
CA TYR A 64 -20.39 -4.04 49.67
C TYR A 64 -20.11 -2.56 49.42
N ASP A 65 -21.11 -1.70 49.61
CA ASP A 65 -21.02 -0.27 49.27
C ASP A 65 -19.82 0.45 49.93
N ASP A 66 -19.64 0.19 51.24
CA ASP A 66 -18.52 0.71 52.05
C ASP A 66 -17.26 -0.16 51.97
N GLY A 67 -17.29 -1.24 51.19
CA GLY A 67 -16.17 -2.14 50.99
C GLY A 67 -15.05 -1.54 50.11
N GLU A 68 -13.91 -2.20 50.12
CA GLU A 68 -12.80 -1.90 49.22
C GLU A 68 -12.91 -2.71 47.92
N CYS A 69 -12.17 -2.29 46.89
CA CYS A 69 -12.02 -3.10 45.69
C CYS A 69 -11.24 -4.37 46.04
N VAL A 70 -11.86 -5.53 45.85
CA VAL A 70 -11.25 -6.82 46.23
C VAL A 70 -10.73 -7.61 45.05
N VAL A 71 -11.01 -7.19 43.81
CA VAL A 71 -10.64 -7.90 42.58
C VAL A 71 -9.74 -7.06 41.68
N PHE A 72 -8.78 -7.74 41.06
CA PHE A 72 -7.72 -7.15 40.26
C PHE A 72 -7.47 -7.99 39.00
N PRO A 73 -6.86 -7.41 37.96
CA PRO A 73 -6.46 -8.16 36.77
C PRO A 73 -5.61 -9.39 37.12
N SER A 74 -4.57 -9.21 37.94
CA SER A 74 -3.79 -10.33 38.49
C SER A 74 -3.25 -10.02 39.88
N LYS A 75 -2.54 -10.98 40.49
CA LYS A 75 -1.89 -10.77 41.80
C LYS A 75 -0.76 -9.75 41.68
N GLU A 76 -0.02 -9.81 40.58
CA GLU A 76 1.18 -9.04 40.26
C GLU A 76 0.87 -7.69 39.61
N MET A 77 -0.18 -7.60 38.79
CA MET A 77 -0.61 -6.40 38.07
C MET A 77 -2.03 -6.04 38.51
N ARG A 78 -2.13 -5.06 39.42
CA ARG A 78 -3.41 -4.63 40.04
C ARG A 78 -4.01 -3.38 39.42
N ASP A 79 -3.45 -2.92 38.32
CA ASP A 79 -3.78 -1.65 37.67
C ASP A 79 -4.83 -1.88 36.58
N TRP A 80 -6.06 -1.41 36.85
CA TRP A 80 -7.16 -1.51 35.90
C TRP A 80 -6.98 -0.60 34.68
N GLU A 81 -6.30 0.55 34.82
CA GLU A 81 -6.02 1.44 33.68
C GLU A 81 -5.12 0.72 32.67
N LYS A 82 -4.09 0.03 33.17
CA LYS A 82 -3.21 -0.76 32.30
C LYS A 82 -3.90 -1.97 31.70
N PHE A 83 -4.79 -2.63 32.46
CA PHE A 83 -5.58 -3.74 31.92
C PHE A 83 -6.54 -3.32 30.79
N SER A 84 -6.91 -2.04 30.76
CA SER A 84 -7.81 -1.49 29.76
C SER A 84 -7.17 -1.30 28.38
N TRP A 85 -5.84 -1.42 28.25
CA TRP A 85 -5.14 -1.27 26.98
C TRP A 85 -5.71 -2.18 25.89
N LYS A 86 -5.92 -1.59 24.72
CA LYS A 86 -6.44 -2.24 23.51
C LYS A 86 -5.36 -2.27 22.43
N LYS A 87 -5.44 -3.28 21.55
CA LYS A 87 -4.54 -3.36 20.39
C LYS A 87 -4.61 -2.05 19.60
N GLY A 88 -3.46 -1.47 19.28
CA GLY A 88 -3.36 -0.16 18.61
C GLY A 88 -3.20 1.04 19.57
N ASP A 89 -3.36 0.85 20.88
CA ASP A 89 -3.07 1.92 21.84
C ASP A 89 -1.57 2.26 21.83
N VAL A 90 -1.25 3.55 21.77
CA VAL A 90 0.13 4.03 21.91
C VAL A 90 0.48 4.12 23.39
N LEU A 91 1.59 3.51 23.77
CA LEU A 91 2.12 3.53 25.13
C LEU A 91 3.44 4.32 25.17
N VAL A 92 3.66 5.02 26.27
CA VAL A 92 4.84 5.86 26.49
C VAL A 92 5.50 5.52 27.83
N SER A 93 6.83 5.40 27.83
CA SER A 93 7.63 5.23 29.04
C SER A 93 8.07 6.58 29.63
N LYS A 94 8.55 6.56 30.88
CA LYS A 94 9.16 7.75 31.51
C LYS A 94 10.36 8.31 30.77
N ASP A 95 11.05 7.47 29.98
CA ASP A 95 12.20 7.85 29.18
C ASP A 95 11.80 8.32 27.76
N ASN A 96 10.51 8.67 27.55
CA ASN A 96 9.92 9.07 26.27
C ASN A 96 10.10 8.03 25.16
N VAL A 97 10.03 6.75 25.53
CA VAL A 97 10.04 5.66 24.57
C VAL A 97 8.60 5.28 24.24
N TYR A 98 8.31 5.17 22.95
CA TYR A 98 6.97 4.90 22.44
C TYR A 98 6.87 3.52 21.81
N ILE A 99 5.72 2.88 21.97
CA ILE A 99 5.41 1.57 21.40
C ILE A 99 3.91 1.42 21.21
N ILE A 100 3.47 0.69 20.18
CA ILE A 100 2.07 0.40 19.94
C ILE A 100 1.72 -0.96 20.53
N PHE A 101 0.77 -1.00 21.46
CA PHE A 101 0.36 -2.20 22.16
C PHE A 101 -0.28 -3.22 21.19
N GLU A 102 0.19 -4.47 21.23
CA GLU A 102 -0.41 -5.58 20.51
C GLU A 102 -1.28 -6.43 21.44
N LYS A 103 -0.69 -6.96 22.51
CA LYS A 103 -1.33 -7.84 23.49
C LYS A 103 -0.46 -8.07 24.73
N PHE A 104 -1.08 -8.52 25.81
CA PHE A 104 -0.36 -9.07 26.95
C PHE A 104 0.29 -10.43 26.62
N GLU A 105 1.42 -10.72 27.28
CA GLU A 105 2.15 -11.97 27.08
C GLU A 105 1.42 -13.17 27.72
N ASP A 106 0.84 -12.95 28.90
CA ASP A 106 0.12 -13.97 29.67
C ASP A 106 -0.88 -13.33 30.66
N ASP A 107 -1.56 -14.18 31.42
CA ASP A 107 -2.58 -13.79 32.40
C ASP A 107 -2.02 -13.13 33.67
N THR A 108 -0.69 -12.94 33.78
CA THR A 108 -0.12 -12.10 34.85
C THR A 108 -0.20 -10.62 34.48
N TYR A 109 -0.33 -10.30 33.19
CA TYR A 109 -0.40 -8.94 32.64
C TYR A 109 0.80 -8.05 32.98
N THR A 110 1.89 -8.65 33.47
CA THR A 110 3.13 -7.93 33.86
C THR A 110 4.00 -7.57 32.66
N ARG A 111 3.76 -8.22 31.51
CA ARG A 111 4.50 -8.03 30.27
C ARG A 111 3.56 -7.95 29.08
N PHE A 112 3.97 -7.22 28.06
CA PHE A 112 3.22 -7.09 26.81
C PHE A 112 4.14 -7.13 25.59
N LYS A 113 3.51 -7.42 24.45
CA LYS A 113 4.09 -7.31 23.11
C LYS A 113 3.58 -6.03 22.46
N GLY A 114 4.45 -5.36 21.74
CA GLY A 114 4.09 -4.22 20.92
C GLY A 114 4.93 -4.14 19.67
N LYS A 115 4.47 -3.30 18.74
CA LYS A 115 5.14 -3.01 17.46
C LYS A 115 5.48 -1.53 17.37
N HIS A 116 6.27 -1.19 16.35
CA HIS A 116 6.69 0.19 16.05
C HIS A 116 7.35 0.82 17.27
N TYR A 117 8.37 0.13 17.79
CA TYR A 117 9.16 0.59 18.93
C TYR A 117 10.14 1.67 18.47
N LEU A 118 10.14 2.83 19.13
CA LEU A 118 11.15 3.86 18.88
C LEU A 118 12.48 3.45 19.53
N TRP A 119 13.42 2.90 18.76
CA TRP A 119 14.79 2.74 19.23
C TRP A 119 15.66 3.92 18.78
N LYS A 120 16.15 4.71 19.73
CA LYS A 120 17.18 5.75 19.50
C LYS A 120 18.53 5.28 20.02
N GLU A 121 19.42 4.89 19.11
CA GLU A 121 20.85 4.79 19.41
C GLU A 121 21.62 5.65 18.39
N CYS A 122 22.46 6.57 18.88
CA CYS A 122 23.47 7.27 18.08
C CYS A 122 22.98 7.93 16.76
N ASN A 123 21.87 8.69 16.81
CA ASN A 123 21.29 9.43 15.67
C ASN A 123 20.65 8.59 14.56
N VAL A 124 20.37 7.30 14.80
CA VAL A 124 19.54 6.48 13.91
C VAL A 124 18.27 6.09 14.64
N GLU A 125 17.12 6.39 14.06
CA GLU A 125 15.81 5.97 14.54
C GLU A 125 15.38 4.73 13.74
N ASP A 126 15.15 3.60 14.40
CA ASP A 126 14.62 2.39 13.76
C ASP A 126 13.25 2.06 14.36
N TYR A 127 12.21 2.20 13.53
CA TYR A 127 10.80 1.99 13.87
C TYR A 127 10.30 0.59 13.49
N ASN A 128 11.13 -0.27 12.87
CA ASN A 128 10.72 -1.59 12.39
C ASN A 128 11.05 -2.74 13.34
N LYS A 129 11.51 -2.44 14.56
CA LYS A 129 11.93 -3.47 15.50
C LYS A 129 10.72 -4.05 16.26
N GLU A 130 10.53 -5.35 16.13
CA GLU A 130 9.64 -6.11 17.02
C GLU A 130 10.35 -6.30 18.37
N GLU A 131 10.07 -5.45 19.36
CA GLU A 131 10.56 -5.64 20.73
C GLU A 131 9.62 -6.60 21.46
N THR A 132 10.09 -7.82 21.69
CA THR A 132 9.18 -8.94 21.97
C THR A 132 8.66 -9.02 23.41
N LYS A 133 9.19 -8.24 24.37
CA LYS A 133 8.76 -8.34 25.79
C LYS A 133 9.01 -7.09 26.65
N MET A 134 8.07 -6.15 26.67
CA MET A 134 8.11 -4.96 27.54
C MET A 134 7.49 -5.21 28.92
N LEU A 135 7.93 -4.45 29.94
CA LEU A 135 7.34 -4.47 31.28
C LEU A 135 6.17 -3.48 31.36
N THR A 136 4.97 -3.97 31.68
CA THR A 136 3.77 -3.15 31.87
C THR A 136 3.97 -2.03 32.90
N SER A 137 4.80 -2.26 33.92
CA SER A 137 5.08 -1.28 34.99
C SER A 137 5.82 -0.02 34.53
N VAL A 138 6.49 -0.06 33.38
CA VAL A 138 7.33 1.05 32.88
C VAL A 138 6.58 1.98 31.93
N PHE A 139 5.43 1.53 31.41
CA PHE A 139 4.66 2.22 30.40
C PHE A 139 3.32 2.71 30.94
N GLU A 140 2.86 3.83 30.40
CA GLU A 140 1.50 4.37 30.56
C GLU A 140 0.87 4.57 29.19
N LYS A 141 -0.46 4.68 29.14
CA LYS A 141 -1.17 5.02 27.90
C LYS A 141 -0.85 6.48 27.54
N ALA A 142 -0.41 6.71 26.31
CA ALA A 142 -0.17 8.06 25.82
C ALA A 142 -1.51 8.82 25.70
N ALA A 143 -1.46 10.14 25.88
CA ALA A 143 -2.61 11.00 25.58
C ALA A 143 -2.91 10.97 24.06
N ASP A 144 -4.16 11.19 23.69
CA ASP A 144 -4.62 11.03 22.31
C ASP A 144 -3.85 11.90 21.31
N ASP A 145 -3.53 13.15 21.66
CA ASP A 145 -2.74 14.07 20.84
C ASP A 145 -1.29 13.60 20.64
N VAL A 146 -0.67 13.08 21.69
CA VAL A 146 0.68 12.50 21.65
C VAL A 146 0.69 11.22 20.82
N ALA A 147 -0.33 10.36 20.99
CA ALA A 147 -0.50 9.13 20.23
C ALA A 147 -0.64 9.41 18.73
N GLN A 148 -1.49 10.37 18.34
CA GLN A 148 -1.67 10.79 16.94
C GLN A 148 -0.37 11.34 16.34
N THR A 149 0.38 12.14 17.11
CA THR A 149 1.68 12.65 16.69
C THR A 149 2.66 11.51 16.41
N TYR A 150 2.72 10.51 17.29
CA TYR A 150 3.59 9.36 17.14
C TYR A 150 3.24 8.49 15.93
N ILE A 151 1.96 8.18 15.73
CA ILE A 151 1.49 7.43 14.56
C ILE A 151 1.89 8.14 13.27
N LYS A 152 1.67 9.46 13.20
CA LYS A 152 2.06 10.25 12.05
C LYS A 152 3.57 10.19 11.77
N THR A 153 4.40 10.23 12.81
CA THR A 153 5.86 10.06 12.66
C THR A 153 6.22 8.70 12.08
N ILE A 154 5.56 7.61 12.52
CA ILE A 154 5.76 6.27 11.95
C ILE A 154 5.38 6.25 10.47
N GLU A 155 4.21 6.80 10.11
CA GLU A 155 3.71 6.83 8.74
C GLU A 155 4.64 7.63 7.81
N GLU A 156 5.16 8.76 8.27
CA GLU A 156 6.13 9.59 7.53
C GLU A 156 7.48 8.88 7.36
N HIS A 157 7.94 8.13 8.37
CA HIS A 157 9.24 7.46 8.33
C HIS A 157 9.23 6.15 7.54
N LEU A 158 8.10 5.43 7.56
CA LEU A 158 7.94 4.13 6.90
C LEU A 158 7.23 4.19 5.55
N ASP A 159 6.87 5.40 5.11
CA ASP A 159 6.28 5.68 3.79
C ASP A 159 5.04 4.84 3.50
N GLY A 160 4.08 4.91 4.43
CA GLY A 160 2.84 4.15 4.34
C GLY A 160 1.90 4.45 5.49
N LYS A 161 0.65 4.01 5.37
CA LYS A 161 -0.37 4.21 6.39
C LYS A 161 -0.34 3.07 7.40
N LEU A 162 -0.39 3.38 8.70
CA LEU A 162 -0.41 2.35 9.72
C LEU A 162 -1.84 1.80 9.89
N ASN A 163 -2.01 0.49 9.71
CA ASN A 163 -3.25 -0.18 10.04
C ASN A 163 -3.23 -0.60 11.52
N LEU A 164 -4.09 -0.02 12.36
CA LEU A 164 -4.11 -0.29 13.81
C LEU A 164 -4.66 -1.68 14.18
N GLU A 165 -5.40 -2.33 13.27
CA GLU A 165 -5.92 -3.69 13.49
C GLU A 165 -4.87 -4.75 13.23
N THR A 166 -4.05 -4.58 12.18
CA THR A 166 -2.97 -5.51 11.82
C THR A 166 -1.64 -5.14 12.48
N LEU A 167 -1.45 -3.84 12.77
CA LEU A 167 -0.19 -3.18 13.11
C LEU A 167 0.87 -3.23 12.00
N GLU A 168 0.44 -3.40 10.75
CA GLU A 168 1.32 -3.39 9.57
C GLU A 168 1.26 -2.04 8.85
N ILE A 169 2.35 -1.68 8.14
CA ILE A 169 2.40 -0.49 7.29
C ILE A 169 1.88 -0.84 5.90
N GLU A 170 0.77 -0.23 5.53
CA GLU A 170 0.19 -0.30 4.20
C GLU A 170 0.84 0.77 3.33
N LYS A 171 1.85 0.38 2.55
CA LYS A 171 2.50 1.27 1.59
C LYS A 171 1.49 1.69 0.52
N GLN A 172 1.35 2.99 0.29
CA GLN A 172 0.66 3.46 -0.90
C GLN A 172 1.51 3.06 -2.11
N LEU A 173 0.90 2.48 -3.15
CA LEU A 173 1.61 2.19 -4.40
C LEU A 173 2.06 3.51 -5.03
N GLU A 174 3.33 3.86 -4.84
CA GLU A 174 3.98 4.92 -5.59
C GLU A 174 4.37 4.41 -6.97
N PHE A 175 3.63 4.82 -7.99
CA PHE A 175 4.02 4.55 -9.38
C PHE A 175 4.99 5.62 -9.87
N LYS A 176 5.93 5.17 -10.69
CA LYS A 176 6.93 6.02 -11.33
C LYS A 176 6.46 6.45 -12.72
N ASP A 177 7.04 7.53 -13.21
CA ASP A 177 6.85 8.01 -14.57
C ASP A 177 7.33 6.96 -15.59
N GLY A 178 6.37 6.44 -16.36
CA GLY A 178 6.52 5.33 -17.30
C GLY A 178 5.92 4.00 -16.83
N ASP A 179 5.49 3.88 -15.58
CA ASP A 179 4.87 2.64 -15.08
C ASP A 179 3.51 2.39 -15.73
N ILE A 180 3.22 1.11 -16.00
CA ILE A 180 1.94 0.70 -16.59
C ILE A 180 1.03 0.20 -15.47
N VAL A 181 -0.11 0.86 -15.32
CA VAL A 181 -1.03 0.67 -14.20
C VAL A 181 -2.42 0.33 -14.70
N VAL A 182 -3.21 -0.30 -13.83
CA VAL A 182 -4.64 -0.54 -14.03
C VAL A 182 -5.42 0.28 -13.01
N TYR A 183 -6.43 1.00 -13.51
CA TYR A 183 -7.43 1.71 -12.71
C TYR A 183 -8.81 1.37 -13.26
N GLY A 184 -9.73 0.98 -12.37
CA GLY A 184 -11.03 0.45 -12.77
C GLY A 184 -10.90 -0.71 -13.76
N LYS A 185 -11.29 -0.46 -15.01
CA LYS A 185 -11.15 -1.40 -16.14
C LYS A 185 -10.22 -0.91 -17.25
N SER A 186 -9.42 0.11 -16.98
CA SER A 186 -8.54 0.73 -17.97
C SER A 186 -7.07 0.44 -17.65
N VAL A 187 -6.25 0.34 -18.70
CA VAL A 187 -4.79 0.16 -18.59
C VAL A 187 -4.11 1.43 -19.09
N ALA A 188 -3.14 1.99 -18.36
CA ALA A 188 -2.52 3.25 -18.73
C ALA A 188 -1.04 3.36 -18.39
N ILE A 189 -0.31 4.20 -19.14
CA ILE A 189 1.09 4.53 -18.88
C ILE A 189 1.14 5.82 -18.07
N CYS A 190 1.66 5.73 -16.85
CA CYS A 190 1.72 6.83 -15.90
C CYS A 190 2.71 7.92 -16.35
N ARG A 191 2.27 9.18 -16.32
CA ARG A 191 3.11 10.36 -16.56
C ARG A 191 3.41 11.09 -15.25
N LYS A 192 2.39 11.33 -14.46
CA LYS A 192 2.52 12.03 -13.17
C LYS A 192 1.44 11.57 -12.21
N ILE A 193 1.86 11.29 -10.98
CA ILE A 193 0.96 11.10 -9.86
C ILE A 193 1.09 12.31 -8.95
N TYR A 194 -0.01 13.01 -8.73
CA TYR A 194 -0.04 14.08 -7.76
C TYR A 194 -1.31 13.99 -6.93
N LYS A 195 -1.17 13.57 -5.66
CA LYS A 195 -2.29 13.34 -4.74
C LYS A 195 -3.31 12.36 -5.32
N HIS A 196 -4.48 12.85 -5.73
CA HIS A 196 -5.58 12.07 -6.30
C HIS A 196 -5.75 12.26 -7.80
N THR A 197 -4.88 13.06 -8.43
CA THR A 197 -4.91 13.32 -9.87
C THR A 197 -3.81 12.50 -10.54
N LEU A 198 -4.22 11.60 -11.43
CA LEU A 198 -3.34 10.82 -12.28
C LEU A 198 -3.33 11.42 -13.67
N SER A 199 -2.12 11.70 -14.15
CA SER A 199 -1.88 12.07 -15.54
C SER A 199 -1.22 10.89 -16.23
N PHE A 200 -1.76 10.51 -17.39
CA PHE A 200 -1.28 9.40 -18.20
C PHE A 200 -0.76 9.91 -19.55
N TYR A 201 0.25 9.25 -20.12
CA TYR A 201 0.62 9.49 -21.53
C TYR A 201 -0.45 8.94 -22.46
N ILE A 202 -0.95 7.75 -22.12
CA ILE A 202 -1.99 7.05 -22.85
C ILE A 202 -2.75 6.13 -21.90
N SER A 203 -4.06 6.05 -22.08
CA SER A 203 -4.93 5.08 -21.43
C SER A 203 -5.72 4.30 -22.48
N LEU A 204 -5.91 3.00 -22.26
CA LEU A 204 -6.81 2.14 -23.01
C LEU A 204 -8.06 1.92 -22.15
N ASN A 205 -9.16 2.52 -22.57
CA ASN A 205 -10.46 2.44 -21.92
C ASN A 205 -11.39 1.50 -22.70
N GLU A 206 -12.14 0.64 -22.01
CA GLU A 206 -13.08 -0.30 -22.66
C GLU A 206 -14.14 0.41 -23.53
N MET A 207 -14.60 1.60 -23.15
CA MET A 207 -15.67 2.31 -23.86
C MET A 207 -15.17 3.21 -24.98
N PHE A 208 -14.02 3.87 -24.75
CA PHE A 208 -13.53 4.93 -25.65
C PHE A 208 -12.32 4.53 -26.49
N GLY A 209 -11.70 3.37 -26.22
CA GLY A 209 -10.47 2.96 -26.88
C GLY A 209 -9.25 3.70 -26.32
N LEU A 210 -8.31 4.07 -27.20
CA LEU A 210 -7.09 4.78 -26.81
C LEU A 210 -7.34 6.27 -26.59
N LEU A 211 -6.99 6.76 -25.41
CA LEU A 211 -7.04 8.18 -25.03
C LEU A 211 -5.63 8.69 -24.79
N PHE A 212 -5.26 9.79 -25.43
CA PHE A 212 -3.93 10.39 -25.33
C PHE A 212 -3.93 11.56 -24.35
N ALA A 213 -2.88 11.65 -23.52
CA ALA A 213 -2.72 12.69 -22.50
C ALA A 213 -3.94 12.82 -21.56
N ASP A 214 -4.41 11.67 -21.07
CA ASP A 214 -5.58 11.59 -20.20
C ASP A 214 -5.25 12.05 -18.77
N GLU A 215 -6.18 12.78 -18.15
CA GLU A 215 -6.08 13.22 -16.76
C GLU A 215 -7.34 12.79 -16.01
N VAL A 216 -7.15 11.97 -14.98
CA VAL A 216 -8.24 11.38 -14.20
C VAL A 216 -8.03 11.72 -12.74
N GLU A 217 -9.03 12.37 -12.13
CA GLU A 217 -9.18 12.35 -10.67
C GLU A 217 -9.81 11.01 -10.31
N SER A 218 -9.03 10.12 -9.70
CA SER A 218 -9.53 8.78 -9.38
C SER A 218 -9.57 8.53 -7.88
N SER A 219 -10.76 8.12 -7.43
CA SER A 219 -11.04 7.56 -6.10
C SER A 219 -10.90 6.04 -6.05
N GLU A 220 -10.49 5.41 -7.16
CA GLU A 220 -10.41 3.95 -7.30
C GLU A 220 -9.02 3.40 -6.93
N GLU A 221 -8.98 2.14 -6.52
CA GLU A 221 -7.74 1.43 -6.20
C GLU A 221 -6.91 1.16 -7.47
N TYR A 222 -5.59 1.24 -7.31
CA TYR A 222 -4.63 1.06 -8.40
C TYR A 222 -3.76 -0.17 -8.17
N ARG A 223 -3.31 -0.77 -9.27
CA ARG A 223 -2.28 -1.81 -9.24
C ARG A 223 -1.40 -1.76 -10.49
N PHE A 224 -0.26 -2.44 -10.43
CA PHE A 224 0.53 -2.71 -11.63
C PHE A 224 -0.25 -3.58 -12.61
N ALA A 225 -0.09 -3.29 -13.89
CA ALA A 225 -0.63 -4.11 -14.98
C ALA A 225 0.12 -5.45 -15.07
N THR A 226 -0.61 -6.53 -15.35
CA THR A 226 -0.02 -7.82 -15.71
C THR A 226 0.59 -7.76 -17.12
N GLU A 227 1.40 -8.75 -17.48
CA GLU A 227 2.01 -8.80 -18.82
C GLU A 227 0.95 -8.90 -19.93
N GLU A 228 -0.17 -9.57 -19.67
CA GLU A 228 -1.30 -9.66 -20.61
C GLU A 228 -1.96 -8.28 -20.82
N GLU A 229 -2.15 -7.51 -19.75
CA GLU A 229 -2.76 -6.18 -19.80
C GLU A 229 -1.83 -5.16 -20.49
N LYS A 230 -0.52 -5.26 -20.25
CA LYS A 230 0.49 -4.48 -20.98
C LYS A 230 0.44 -4.81 -22.47
N GLN A 231 0.36 -6.08 -22.82
CA GLN A 231 0.30 -6.52 -24.22
C GLN A 231 -0.95 -5.97 -24.91
N GLN A 232 -2.10 -5.97 -24.25
CA GLN A 232 -3.34 -5.38 -24.81
C GLN A 232 -3.19 -3.90 -25.16
N LEU A 233 -2.53 -3.12 -24.29
CA LEU A 233 -2.25 -1.71 -24.55
C LEU A 233 -1.30 -1.52 -25.75
N PHE A 234 -0.25 -2.33 -25.85
CA PHE A 234 0.70 -2.25 -26.96
C PHE A 234 0.11 -2.72 -28.29
N ASP A 235 -0.71 -3.76 -28.29
CA ASP A 235 -1.42 -4.22 -29.48
C ASP A 235 -2.40 -3.16 -30.01
N ALA A 236 -3.06 -2.43 -29.10
CA ALA A 236 -3.93 -1.31 -29.47
C ALA A 236 -3.12 -0.17 -30.10
N LEU A 237 -1.95 0.16 -29.53
CA LEU A 237 -1.04 1.15 -30.08
C LEU A 237 -0.53 0.77 -31.47
N GLU A 238 -0.14 -0.48 -31.67
CA GLU A 238 0.37 -0.98 -32.96
C GLU A 238 -0.70 -0.91 -34.07
N LYS A 239 -1.97 -1.16 -33.72
CA LYS A 239 -3.10 -1.00 -34.66
C LYS A 239 -3.25 0.44 -35.16
N GLU A 240 -3.00 1.42 -34.29
CA GLU A 240 -2.93 2.85 -34.64
C GLU A 240 -1.60 3.24 -35.33
N GLY A 241 -0.69 2.28 -35.54
CA GLY A 241 0.63 2.53 -36.14
C GLY A 241 1.56 3.31 -35.21
N LYS A 242 1.40 3.18 -33.90
CA LYS A 242 2.17 3.90 -32.88
C LYS A 242 2.86 2.92 -31.93
N ALA A 243 3.95 3.35 -31.29
CA ALA A 243 4.67 2.61 -30.27
C ALA A 243 5.02 3.51 -29.09
N TRP A 244 5.15 2.92 -27.91
CA TRP A 244 5.68 3.61 -26.73
C TRP A 244 7.22 3.54 -26.73
N ASP A 245 7.88 4.70 -26.75
CA ASP A 245 9.33 4.82 -26.53
C ASP A 245 9.58 5.06 -25.04
N ALA A 246 9.99 4.01 -24.33
CA ALA A 246 10.21 4.07 -22.88
C ALA A 246 11.42 4.93 -22.47
N GLU A 247 12.42 5.09 -23.35
CA GLU A 247 13.60 5.92 -23.07
C GLU A 247 13.26 7.41 -23.16
N LYS A 248 12.52 7.79 -24.21
CA LYS A 248 12.10 9.18 -24.44
C LYS A 248 10.77 9.54 -23.78
N LYS A 249 10.06 8.54 -23.25
CA LYS A 249 8.74 8.67 -22.60
C LYS A 249 7.73 9.38 -23.50
N GLN A 250 7.61 8.90 -24.73
CA GLN A 250 6.69 9.47 -25.72
C GLN A 250 6.12 8.40 -26.64
N ILE A 251 4.99 8.71 -27.26
CA ILE A 251 4.41 7.88 -28.31
C ILE A 251 5.05 8.28 -29.64
N VAL A 252 5.61 7.30 -30.35
CA VAL A 252 6.25 7.49 -31.66
C VAL A 252 5.45 6.77 -32.74
N ASP A 253 5.40 7.33 -33.94
CA ASP A 253 4.79 6.66 -35.08
C ASP A 253 5.72 5.54 -35.58
N ILE A 254 5.17 4.33 -35.69
CA ILE A 254 5.82 3.21 -36.34
C ILE A 254 5.80 3.50 -37.84
N LYS A 255 6.96 3.90 -38.39
CA LYS A 255 7.16 3.94 -39.84
C LYS A 255 7.00 2.52 -40.39
N LYS A 256 5.79 2.18 -40.84
CA LYS A 256 5.57 0.98 -41.65
C LYS A 256 6.41 1.16 -42.93
N GLU A 257 7.45 0.34 -43.08
CA GLU A 257 8.18 0.27 -44.34
C GLU A 257 7.17 -0.04 -45.45
N HIS A 258 7.13 0.81 -46.49
CA HIS A 258 6.22 0.61 -47.60
C HIS A 258 6.50 -0.73 -48.29
N GLN A 259 5.50 -1.58 -48.38
CA GLN A 259 5.63 -2.88 -49.05
C GLN A 259 5.54 -2.70 -50.56
N PHE A 260 6.70 -2.54 -51.20
CA PHE A 260 6.79 -2.38 -52.65
C PHE A 260 6.34 -3.62 -53.41
N LYS A 261 5.58 -3.43 -54.49
CA LYS A 261 5.24 -4.47 -55.46
C LYS A 261 6.18 -4.42 -56.67
N PRO A 262 6.50 -5.57 -57.31
CA PRO A 262 7.25 -5.55 -58.56
C PRO A 262 6.61 -4.63 -59.60
N PHE A 263 7.42 -3.85 -60.28
CA PHE A 263 7.07 -2.80 -61.24
C PHE A 263 6.30 -1.60 -60.65
N GLU A 264 6.29 -1.42 -59.33
CA GLU A 264 5.82 -0.19 -58.72
C GLU A 264 6.76 0.99 -59.05
N LYS A 265 6.19 2.15 -59.34
CA LYS A 265 6.96 3.38 -59.59
C LYS A 265 7.54 3.87 -58.28
N VAL A 266 8.86 4.00 -58.22
CA VAL A 266 9.60 4.40 -57.02
C VAL A 266 10.58 5.53 -57.31
N LEU A 267 10.93 6.28 -56.28
CA LEU A 267 12.08 7.17 -56.27
C LEU A 267 13.22 6.52 -55.51
N VAL A 268 14.42 6.57 -56.08
CA VAL A 268 15.62 5.92 -55.57
C VAL A 268 16.85 6.83 -55.62
N ARG A 269 17.78 6.63 -54.69
CA ARG A 269 19.09 7.29 -54.61
C ARG A 269 20.07 6.48 -53.74
N ASP A 270 21.37 6.76 -53.82
CA ASP A 270 22.41 6.03 -53.05
C ASP A 270 22.91 6.80 -51.82
N SER A 271 22.89 8.14 -51.87
CA SER A 271 23.22 9.03 -50.74
C SER A 271 22.15 10.10 -50.55
N ILE A 272 22.18 10.78 -49.39
CA ILE A 272 21.36 11.97 -49.12
C ILE A 272 21.70 13.15 -50.05
N ASP A 273 22.95 13.23 -50.51
CA ASP A 273 23.44 14.28 -51.42
C ASP A 273 23.06 14.01 -52.89
N ASP A 274 22.54 12.82 -53.20
CA ASP A 274 22.15 12.44 -54.54
C ASP A 274 20.74 12.94 -54.89
N VAL A 275 20.56 13.27 -56.16
CA VAL A 275 19.24 13.57 -56.70
C VAL A 275 18.36 12.31 -56.74
N TRP A 276 17.09 12.45 -56.38
CA TRP A 276 16.10 11.39 -56.53
C TRP A 276 15.88 11.04 -58.01
N ARG A 277 15.90 9.74 -58.32
CA ARG A 277 15.64 9.22 -59.67
C ARG A 277 14.40 8.33 -59.67
N ALA A 278 13.57 8.46 -60.70
CA ALA A 278 12.46 7.55 -60.91
C ALA A 278 12.97 6.20 -61.45
N SER A 279 12.41 5.11 -60.92
CA SER A 279 12.67 3.75 -61.41
C SER A 279 11.45 2.85 -61.16
N PHE A 280 11.54 1.60 -61.60
CA PHE A 280 10.55 0.56 -61.30
C PHE A 280 11.14 -0.45 -60.32
N PHE A 281 10.45 -0.66 -59.21
CA PHE A 281 10.87 -1.60 -58.17
C PHE A 281 10.85 -3.05 -58.68
N SER A 282 11.77 -3.89 -58.20
CA SER A 282 11.79 -5.33 -58.50
C SER A 282 11.61 -6.17 -57.24
N HIS A 283 12.60 -6.17 -56.35
CA HIS A 283 12.61 -6.94 -55.10
C HIS A 283 13.63 -6.36 -54.11
N ILE A 284 13.63 -6.87 -52.87
CA ILE A 284 14.60 -6.51 -51.82
C ILE A 284 15.66 -7.61 -51.70
N LYS A 285 16.93 -7.22 -51.53
CA LYS A 285 18.04 -8.12 -51.16
C LYS A 285 18.67 -7.66 -49.84
N GLU A 286 19.27 -8.57 -49.07
CA GLU A 286 19.78 -8.29 -47.71
C GLU A 286 21.17 -7.60 -47.65
N ASN A 287 21.81 -7.34 -48.79
CA ASN A 287 23.18 -6.77 -48.86
C ASN A 287 23.18 -5.25 -49.13
N ASP A 288 24.38 -4.62 -49.17
CA ASP A 288 24.53 -3.22 -49.56
C ASP A 288 23.88 -2.95 -50.95
N GLY A 289 23.06 -1.89 -51.02
CA GLY A 289 22.11 -1.66 -52.12
C GLY A 289 20.82 -2.50 -52.01
N ARG A 290 20.12 -2.40 -50.87
CA ARG A 290 18.94 -3.18 -50.49
C ARG A 290 17.83 -3.25 -51.55
N TYR A 291 17.58 -2.16 -52.29
CA TYR A 291 16.44 -2.04 -53.19
C TYR A 291 16.83 -2.29 -54.64
N VAL A 292 16.38 -3.41 -55.20
CA VAL A 292 16.63 -3.77 -56.60
C VAL A 292 15.56 -3.14 -57.49
N THR A 293 15.99 -2.38 -58.48
CA THR A 293 15.12 -1.84 -59.52
C THR A 293 15.36 -2.54 -60.86
N THR A 294 14.57 -2.24 -61.89
CA THR A 294 14.76 -2.78 -63.24
C THR A 294 16.11 -2.43 -63.87
N CYS A 295 16.80 -1.41 -63.37
CA CYS A 295 18.11 -0.99 -63.89
C CYS A 295 19.26 -1.43 -62.99
N VAL A 296 19.31 -0.90 -61.77
CA VAL A 296 20.41 -1.11 -60.81
C VAL A 296 19.87 -1.19 -59.38
N THR A 297 20.77 -1.41 -58.42
CA THR A 297 20.44 -1.53 -56.99
C THR A 297 20.76 -0.25 -56.25
N TRP A 298 19.88 0.15 -55.34
CA TRP A 298 19.93 1.44 -54.64
C TRP A 298 19.87 1.26 -53.13
N LYS A 299 20.44 2.23 -52.40
CA LYS A 299 20.38 2.24 -50.93
C LYS A 299 19.06 2.76 -50.36
N PHE A 300 18.44 3.74 -51.01
CA PHE A 300 17.17 4.34 -50.60
C PHE A 300 16.10 4.14 -51.66
N CYS A 301 14.86 3.86 -51.23
CA CYS A 301 13.69 3.67 -52.09
C CYS A 301 12.42 4.13 -51.38
N ILE A 302 11.63 4.99 -52.04
CA ILE A 302 10.33 5.49 -51.56
C ILE A 302 9.29 5.38 -52.69
N PRO A 303 7.98 5.29 -52.40
CA PRO A 303 6.95 5.28 -53.44
C PRO A 303 6.97 6.61 -54.22
N TYR A 304 6.85 6.53 -55.55
CA TYR A 304 6.80 7.72 -56.40
C TYR A 304 5.52 8.54 -56.15
N ILE A 305 4.39 7.87 -55.97
CA ILE A 305 3.09 8.50 -55.74
C ILE A 305 3.10 9.16 -54.35
N GLY A 306 2.80 10.46 -54.30
CA GLY A 306 2.85 11.28 -53.08
C GLY A 306 4.22 11.91 -52.81
N ASN A 307 5.26 11.57 -53.58
CA ASN A 307 6.61 12.13 -53.46
C ASN A 307 7.11 12.74 -54.78
N GLU A 308 6.22 13.04 -55.73
CA GLU A 308 6.56 13.46 -57.08
C GLU A 308 7.41 14.74 -57.11
N SER A 309 7.21 15.62 -56.12
CA SER A 309 7.95 16.87 -55.95
C SER A 309 9.45 16.67 -55.66
N LEU A 310 9.85 15.48 -55.20
CA LEU A 310 11.23 15.17 -54.89
C LEU A 310 12.05 14.79 -56.14
N LEU A 311 11.40 14.37 -57.23
CA LEU A 311 12.06 13.91 -58.44
C LEU A 311 13.05 14.96 -58.98
N GLY A 312 14.32 14.54 -59.17
CA GLY A 312 15.37 15.42 -59.67
C GLY A 312 15.90 16.43 -58.64
N THR A 313 15.50 16.33 -57.38
CA THR A 313 15.98 17.19 -56.28
C THR A 313 16.79 16.38 -55.27
N THR A 314 17.55 17.06 -54.42
CA THR A 314 18.27 16.49 -53.26
C THR A 314 17.51 16.67 -51.94
N LYS A 315 16.22 17.08 -52.00
CA LYS A 315 15.42 17.29 -50.80
C LYS A 315 15.08 15.96 -50.15
N ASP A 316 15.04 15.95 -48.83
CA ASP A 316 14.59 14.79 -48.07
C ASP A 316 13.06 14.71 -48.03
N VAL A 317 12.56 13.51 -47.74
CA VAL A 317 11.12 13.30 -47.50
C VAL A 317 10.74 14.11 -46.27
N GLU A 318 9.83 15.07 -46.43
CA GLU A 318 9.24 15.78 -45.29
C GLU A 318 8.52 14.72 -44.44
N GLY A 319 9.05 14.49 -43.23
CA GLY A 319 8.61 13.47 -42.29
C GLY A 319 7.62 14.03 -41.28
#